data_AF-A0A3M0ZTG9-F1
#
_entry.id   AF-A0A3M0ZTG9-F1
#
_cell.length_a   1.000
_cell.length_b   1.000
_cell.length_c   1.000
_cell.angle_alpha   90.00
_cell.angle_beta   90.00
_cell.angle_gamma   90.00
#
_symmetry.space_group_name_H-M   'P 1'
#
loop_
_entity.id
_entity.type
_entity.pdbx_description
1 polymer ?
#
loop_
_entity_poly.entity_id
_entity_poly.type
_entity_poly.pdbx_seq_one_letter_code
_entity_poly.pdbx_strand_id
1 'polypeptide(L)'
;MKFKMGFFRRKKYPLPKFPEHIAPAFKGLCVPCSDDEIAELRMKLFDFMGDVESEAEREGMVSLDLAREIAQRLSYMLDLYPELDEKKRGYVVGAVRYFLSDSDGLDDFAFASGLNDDAQIVNHCLEEIGVEDMYIDIDRF
;
A
#
# COMPACT_ATOMS: atom_id res chain seq x y z
N MET A 1 -9.68 11.71 40.04
CA MET A 1 -9.68 11.16 38.66
C MET A 1 -9.08 12.21 37.73
N LYS A 2 -7.93 11.93 37.09
CA LYS A 2 -7.34 12.82 36.08
C LYS A 2 -7.72 12.28 34.70
N PHE A 3 -8.54 13.03 33.98
CA PHE A 3 -8.82 12.79 32.56
C PHE A 3 -7.50 12.89 31.78
N LYS A 4 -7.12 11.83 31.06
CA LYS A 4 -6.04 11.89 30.08
C LYS A 4 -6.57 12.64 28.85
N MET A 5 -6.09 13.87 28.63
CA MET A 5 -6.27 14.56 27.36
C MET A 5 -5.64 13.70 26.25
N GLY A 6 -6.48 13.20 25.34
CA GLY A 6 -6.02 12.62 24.08
C GLY A 6 -5.35 13.72 23.27
N PHE A 7 -4.09 13.51 22.92
CA PHE A 7 -3.38 14.34 21.94
C PHE A 7 -4.02 14.10 20.57
N PHE A 8 -4.94 14.97 20.17
CA PHE A 8 -5.32 15.09 18.76
C PHE A 8 -4.16 15.79 18.04
N ARG A 9 -3.22 15.02 17.50
CA ARG A 9 -2.24 15.54 16.54
C ARG A 9 -3.00 15.96 15.28
N ARG A 10 -2.91 17.23 14.91
CA ARG A 10 -3.44 17.72 13.63
C ARG A 10 -2.68 17.03 12.51
N LYS A 11 -3.42 16.44 11.56
CA LYS A 11 -2.87 15.81 10.35
C LYS A 11 -1.92 16.79 9.67
N LYS A 12 -0.69 16.37 9.42
CA LYS A 12 0.34 17.21 8.76
C LYS A 12 -0.07 17.56 7.33
N TYR A 13 -0.89 16.72 6.69
CA TYR A 13 -1.48 16.92 5.36
C TYR A 13 -2.86 16.25 5.29
N PRO A 14 -3.87 16.84 4.61
CA PRO A 14 -5.12 16.13 4.33
C PRO A 14 -4.83 15.03 3.32
N LEU A 15 -4.66 13.80 3.79
CA LEU A 15 -4.56 12.64 2.91
C LEU A 15 -5.82 12.51 2.06
N PRO A 16 -5.70 12.05 0.81
CA PRO A 16 -6.85 11.59 0.06
C PRO A 16 -7.57 10.51 0.87
N LYS A 17 -8.91 10.54 0.83
CA LYS A 17 -9.73 9.62 1.64
C LYS A 17 -9.57 8.21 1.10
N PHE A 18 -9.56 7.24 2.00
CA PHE A 18 -9.64 5.83 1.64
C PHE A 18 -10.87 5.57 0.73
N PRO A 19 -10.76 4.79 -0.36
CA PRO A 19 -11.88 4.58 -1.26
C PRO A 19 -12.90 3.63 -0.63
N GLU A 20 -14.11 4.12 -0.34
CA GLU A 20 -15.12 3.33 0.40
C GLU A 20 -15.55 2.06 -0.33
N HIS A 21 -15.52 2.09 -1.67
CA HIS A 21 -15.95 0.98 -2.52
C HIS A 21 -15.01 -0.24 -2.45
N ILE A 22 -13.74 -0.05 -2.09
CA ILE A 22 -12.75 -1.14 -1.96
C ILE A 22 -12.65 -1.69 -0.52
N ALA A 23 -13.23 -0.99 0.47
CA ALA A 23 -13.08 -1.32 1.89
C ALA A 23 -13.41 -2.79 2.22
N PRO A 24 -14.49 -3.40 1.67
CA PRO A 24 -14.80 -4.79 1.95
C PRO A 24 -13.73 -5.76 1.45
N ALA A 25 -13.23 -5.54 0.23
CA ALA A 25 -12.19 -6.38 -0.38
C ALA A 25 -10.87 -6.25 0.39
N PHE A 26 -10.42 -5.01 0.62
CA PHE A 26 -9.21 -4.72 1.37
C PHE A 26 -9.22 -5.32 2.78
N LYS A 27 -10.35 -5.21 3.50
CA LYS A 27 -10.49 -5.79 4.84
C LYS A 27 -10.34 -7.32 4.84
N GLY A 28 -10.80 -8.00 3.78
CA GLY A 28 -10.61 -9.44 3.61
C GLY A 28 -9.15 -9.85 3.43
N LEU A 29 -8.31 -8.95 2.92
CA LEU A 29 -6.87 -9.18 2.71
C LEU A 29 -6.03 -8.89 3.97
N CYS A 30 -6.58 -8.14 4.93
CA CYS A 30 -5.90 -7.70 6.16
C CYS A 30 -5.74 -8.82 7.20
N VAL A 31 -5.15 -9.94 6.79
CA VAL A 31 -4.89 -11.09 7.66
C VAL A 31 -3.38 -11.23 7.82
N PRO A 32 -2.83 -11.07 9.04
CA PRO A 32 -1.40 -11.23 9.28
C PRO A 32 -0.95 -12.64 8.92
N CYS A 33 0.28 -12.76 8.46
CA CYS A 33 0.90 -14.01 8.07
C CYS A 33 2.23 -14.26 8.80
N SER A 34 2.77 -15.45 8.64
CA SER A 34 4.07 -15.84 9.20
C SER A 34 5.23 -15.10 8.55
N ASP A 35 6.41 -15.12 9.19
CA ASP A 35 7.61 -14.48 8.66
C ASP A 35 8.07 -15.10 7.33
N ASP A 36 7.85 -16.41 7.13
CA ASP A 36 8.11 -17.10 5.85
C ASP A 36 7.19 -16.56 4.74
N GLU A 37 5.90 -16.40 5.02
CA GLU A 37 4.95 -15.79 4.07
C GLU A 37 5.28 -14.32 3.77
N ILE A 38 5.88 -13.59 4.72
CA ILE A 38 6.38 -12.23 4.49
C ILE A 38 7.58 -12.24 3.54
N ALA A 39 8.49 -13.20 3.68
CA ALA A 39 9.59 -13.37 2.73
C ALA A 39 9.06 -13.65 1.32
N GLU A 40 8.03 -14.48 1.18
CA GLU A 40 7.35 -14.73 -0.10
C GLU A 40 6.71 -13.46 -0.67
N LEU A 41 6.02 -12.66 0.16
CA LEU A 41 5.42 -11.39 -0.29
C LEU A 41 6.47 -10.39 -0.79
N ARG A 42 7.66 -10.36 -0.19
CA ARG A 42 8.78 -9.52 -0.68
C ARG A 42 9.24 -9.94 -2.06
N MET A 43 9.40 -11.24 -2.28
CA MET A 43 9.77 -11.77 -3.59
C MET A 43 8.70 -11.46 -4.63
N LYS A 44 7.42 -11.68 -4.31
CA LYS A 44 6.31 -11.36 -5.22
C LYS A 44 6.25 -9.87 -5.58
N LEU A 45 6.47 -8.98 -4.61
CA LEU A 45 6.54 -7.53 -4.87
C LEU A 45 7.71 -7.17 -5.78
N PHE A 46 8.86 -7.80 -5.60
CA PHE A 46 10.02 -7.59 -6.45
C PHE A 46 9.76 -8.07 -7.89
N ASP A 47 9.27 -9.30 -8.05
CA ASP A 47 8.96 -9.88 -9.36
C ASP A 47 7.90 -9.04 -10.08
N PHE A 48 6.82 -8.66 -9.38
CA PHE A 48 5.76 -7.83 -9.91
C PHE A 48 6.27 -6.48 -10.43
N MET A 49 7.16 -5.81 -9.70
CA MET A 49 7.74 -4.54 -10.19
C MET A 49 8.63 -4.73 -11.42
N GLY A 50 9.30 -5.87 -11.57
CA GLY A 50 10.04 -6.21 -12.79
C GLY A 50 9.12 -6.36 -14.00
N ASP A 51 7.94 -6.94 -13.81
CA ASP A 51 6.91 -7.05 -14.85
C ASP A 51 6.32 -5.67 -15.21
N VAL A 52 5.98 -4.85 -14.20
CA VAL A 52 5.47 -3.48 -14.40
C VAL A 52 6.48 -2.60 -15.15
N GLU A 53 7.77 -2.68 -14.82
CA GLU A 53 8.83 -1.96 -15.53
C GLU A 53 8.93 -2.40 -16.98
N SER A 54 8.90 -3.72 -17.22
CA SER A 54 8.96 -4.29 -18.57
C SER A 54 7.76 -3.89 -19.43
N GLU A 55 6.58 -3.75 -18.84
CA GLU A 55 5.37 -3.33 -19.55
C GLU A 55 5.35 -1.83 -19.83
N ALA A 56 5.77 -1.01 -18.87
CA ALA A 56 5.88 0.43 -19.04
C ALA A 56 6.84 0.81 -20.18
N GLU A 57 7.92 0.05 -20.39
CA GLU A 57 8.82 0.21 -21.53
C GLU A 57 8.17 -0.09 -22.89
N ARG A 58 7.19 -1.01 -22.93
CA ARG A 58 6.50 -1.41 -24.17
C ARG A 58 5.36 -0.47 -24.55
N GLU A 59 4.48 -0.16 -23.60
CA GLU A 59 3.21 0.50 -23.89
C GLU A 59 3.14 1.97 -23.47
N GLY A 60 3.99 2.40 -22.52
CA GLY A 60 4.06 3.80 -22.06
C GLY A 60 2.78 4.34 -21.39
N MET A 61 1.81 3.48 -21.06
CA MET A 61 0.53 3.88 -20.45
C MET A 61 0.50 3.82 -18.92
N VAL A 62 1.46 3.15 -18.30
CA VAL A 62 1.55 3.00 -16.85
C VAL A 62 2.29 4.19 -16.24
N SER A 63 1.74 4.78 -15.18
CA SER A 63 2.49 5.72 -14.33
C SER A 63 3.52 4.96 -13.50
N LEU A 64 4.64 4.62 -14.15
CA LEU A 64 5.71 3.81 -13.58
C LEU A 64 6.29 4.47 -12.31
N ASP A 65 6.33 5.80 -12.28
CA ASP A 65 6.82 6.52 -11.11
C ASP A 65 5.89 6.34 -9.89
N LEU A 66 4.56 6.35 -10.09
CA LEU A 66 3.61 6.09 -9.01
C LEU A 66 3.72 4.64 -8.52
N ALA A 67 3.81 3.68 -9.43
CA ALA A 67 4.00 2.26 -9.08
C ALA A 67 5.28 2.04 -8.25
N ARG A 68 6.38 2.70 -8.62
CA ARG A 68 7.64 2.67 -7.86
C ARG A 68 7.51 3.27 -6.47
N GLU A 69 6.82 4.41 -6.33
CA GLU A 69 6.60 5.02 -5.03
C GLU A 69 5.76 4.09 -4.13
N ILE A 70 4.69 3.49 -4.65
CA ILE A 70 3.86 2.49 -3.95
C ILE A 70 4.73 1.32 -3.48
N ALA A 71 5.46 0.67 -4.39
CA ALA A 71 6.30 -0.47 -4.08
C ALA A 71 7.38 -0.14 -3.05
N GLN A 72 7.96 1.06 -3.10
CA GLN A 72 8.94 1.51 -2.12
C GLN A 72 8.31 1.60 -0.71
N ARG A 73 7.09 2.12 -0.57
CA ARG A 73 6.40 2.21 0.73
C ARG A 73 6.00 0.84 1.24
N LEU A 74 5.51 -0.03 0.36
CA LEU A 74 5.19 -1.41 0.70
C LEU A 74 6.42 -2.19 1.18
N SER A 75 7.56 -2.03 0.51
CA SER A 75 8.84 -2.62 0.91
C SER A 75 9.26 -2.15 2.32
N TYR A 76 9.18 -0.84 2.57
CA TYR A 76 9.44 -0.27 3.88
C TYR A 76 8.47 -0.80 4.97
N MET A 77 7.18 -0.91 4.66
CA MET A 77 6.19 -1.47 5.59
C MET A 77 6.46 -2.95 5.92
N LEU A 78 6.93 -3.74 4.94
CA LEU A 78 7.36 -5.12 5.15
C LEU A 78 8.59 -5.20 6.07
N ASP A 79 9.50 -4.22 6.02
CA ASP A 79 10.65 -4.13 6.94
C ASP A 79 10.24 -3.90 8.38
N LEU A 80 9.19 -3.11 8.60
CA LEU A 80 8.64 -2.87 9.94
C LEU A 80 7.83 -4.05 10.48
N TYR A 81 7.36 -4.96 9.63
CA TYR A 81 6.42 -6.02 9.98
C TYR A 81 6.74 -6.80 11.27
N PRO A 82 8.00 -7.23 11.53
CA PRO A 82 8.34 -7.97 12.75
C PRO A 82 8.10 -7.17 14.05
N GLU A 83 8.15 -5.84 13.99
CA GLU A 83 8.00 -4.94 15.14
C GLU A 83 6.54 -4.53 15.42
N LEU A 84 5.62 -4.84 14.50
CA LEU A 84 4.23 -4.44 14.56
C LEU A 84 3.36 -5.40 15.39
N ASP A 85 2.27 -4.88 15.95
CA ASP A 85 1.21 -5.70 16.52
C ASP A 85 0.37 -6.40 15.44
N GLU A 86 -0.43 -7.38 15.83
CA GLU A 86 -1.21 -8.24 14.93
C GLU A 86 -2.15 -7.44 13.99
N LYS A 87 -2.79 -6.38 14.50
CA LYS A 87 -3.69 -5.54 13.69
C LYS A 87 -2.89 -4.79 12.63
N LYS A 88 -1.78 -4.18 13.02
CA LYS A 88 -0.88 -3.43 12.13
C LYS A 88 -0.22 -4.32 11.09
N ARG A 89 0.18 -5.53 11.47
CA ARG A 89 0.64 -6.58 10.54
C ARG A 89 -0.42 -6.89 9.49
N GLY A 90 -1.69 -7.01 9.91
CA GLY A 90 -2.81 -7.18 8.99
C GLY A 90 -2.87 -6.08 7.91
N TYR A 91 -2.73 -4.80 8.29
CA TYR A 91 -2.71 -3.70 7.32
C TYR A 91 -1.56 -3.79 6.31
N VAL A 92 -0.35 -4.14 6.77
CA VAL A 92 0.80 -4.33 5.88
C VAL A 92 0.53 -5.42 4.86
N VAL A 93 0.06 -6.58 5.31
CA VAL A 93 -0.24 -7.71 4.43
C VAL A 93 -1.38 -7.37 3.46
N GLY A 94 -2.42 -6.69 3.94
CA GLY A 94 -3.53 -6.24 3.12
C GLY A 94 -3.09 -5.31 1.99
N ALA A 95 -2.24 -4.33 2.30
CA ALA A 95 -1.76 -3.36 1.30
C ALA A 95 -0.94 -4.04 0.21
N VAL A 96 -0.02 -4.93 0.60
CA VAL A 96 0.82 -5.67 -0.35
C VAL A 96 -0.03 -6.60 -1.22
N ARG A 97 -0.93 -7.38 -0.60
CA ARG A 97 -1.81 -8.30 -1.35
C ARG A 97 -2.75 -7.58 -2.29
N TYR A 98 -3.26 -6.41 -1.90
CA TYR A 98 -4.14 -5.63 -2.77
C TYR A 98 -3.39 -5.14 -4.01
N PHE A 99 -2.22 -4.52 -3.82
CA PHE A 99 -1.38 -4.05 -4.92
C PHE A 99 -0.96 -5.18 -5.87
N LEU A 100 -0.67 -6.37 -5.32
CA LEU A 100 -0.37 -7.56 -6.12
C LEU A 100 -1.60 -8.20 -6.77
N SER A 101 -2.81 -7.93 -6.30
CA SER A 101 -4.03 -8.54 -6.86
C SER A 101 -4.57 -7.79 -8.07
N ASP A 102 -4.21 -6.51 -8.21
CA ASP A 102 -4.59 -5.70 -9.38
C ASP A 102 -3.82 -6.12 -10.65
N SER A 103 -2.82 -7.01 -10.52
CA SER A 103 -1.98 -7.50 -11.62
C SER A 103 -2.51 -8.73 -12.34
N ASP A 104 -3.51 -9.44 -11.80
CA ASP A 104 -4.04 -10.66 -12.43
C ASP A 104 -4.74 -10.37 -13.79
N GLY A 105 -4.82 -9.10 -14.18
CA GLY A 105 -5.31 -8.62 -15.47
C GLY A 105 -4.43 -7.52 -16.09
N LEU A 106 -3.11 -7.73 -16.19
CA LEU A 106 -2.16 -6.87 -16.93
C LEU A 106 -2.53 -6.58 -18.42
N ASP A 107 -3.70 -7.02 -18.90
CA ASP A 107 -4.25 -6.77 -20.23
C ASP A 107 -5.11 -5.49 -20.33
N ASP A 108 -5.39 -4.78 -19.23
CA ASP A 108 -6.38 -3.68 -19.26
C ASP A 108 -5.85 -2.30 -18.82
N PHE A 109 -6.39 -1.28 -19.49
CA PHE A 109 -6.44 0.15 -19.15
C PHE A 109 -6.81 0.43 -17.67
N ALA A 110 -7.26 -0.59 -16.94
CA ALA A 110 -7.55 -0.61 -15.51
C ALA A 110 -6.32 -0.33 -14.64
N PHE A 111 -5.12 -0.79 -15.03
CA PHE A 111 -3.90 -0.62 -14.25
C PHE A 111 -3.58 0.86 -13.97
N ALA A 112 -3.76 1.74 -14.96
CA ALA A 112 -3.50 3.17 -14.79
C ALA A 112 -4.49 3.86 -13.83
N SER A 113 -5.75 3.39 -13.75
CA SER A 113 -6.73 3.91 -12.78
C SER A 113 -6.57 3.31 -11.38
N GLY A 114 -6.09 2.06 -11.27
CA GLY A 114 -5.95 1.32 -10.01
C GLY A 114 -4.87 1.87 -9.08
N LEU A 115 -3.76 2.38 -9.65
CA LEU A 115 -2.62 2.89 -8.87
C LEU A 115 -2.98 4.05 -7.91
N ASN A 116 -3.99 4.86 -8.24
CA ASN A 116 -4.46 5.90 -7.34
C ASN A 116 -5.14 5.32 -6.10
N ASP A 117 -5.95 4.27 -6.27
CA ASP A 117 -6.58 3.57 -5.16
C ASP A 117 -5.53 2.82 -4.33
N ASP A 118 -4.53 2.20 -4.98
CA ASP A 118 -3.39 1.58 -4.30
C ASP A 118 -2.63 2.58 -3.42
N ALA A 119 -2.30 3.75 -3.95
CA ALA A 119 -1.63 4.81 -3.20
C ALA A 119 -2.49 5.31 -2.02
N GLN A 120 -3.81 5.40 -2.18
CA GLN A 120 -4.73 5.75 -1.09
C GLN A 120 -4.76 4.67 0.01
N ILE A 121 -4.76 3.38 -0.37
CA ILE A 121 -4.66 2.26 0.58
C ILE A 121 -3.34 2.31 1.34
N VAL A 122 -2.23 2.50 0.64
CA VAL A 122 -0.89 2.59 1.25
C VAL A 122 -0.83 3.76 2.23
N ASN A 123 -1.33 4.93 1.85
CA ASN A 123 -1.41 6.10 2.74
C ASN A 123 -2.27 5.81 3.98
N HIS A 124 -3.41 5.14 3.82
CA HIS A 124 -4.24 4.72 4.96
C HIS A 124 -3.49 3.75 5.88
N CYS A 125 -2.78 2.77 5.32
CA CYS A 125 -2.02 1.81 6.11
C CYS A 125 -0.85 2.45 6.85
N LEU A 126 -0.12 3.37 6.20
CA LEU A 126 0.92 4.18 6.82
C LEU A 126 0.38 5.00 8.00
N GLU A 127 -0.83 5.57 7.86
CA GLU A 127 -1.51 6.28 8.96
C GLU A 127 -1.83 5.31 10.12
N GLU A 128 -2.40 4.14 9.84
CA GLU A 128 -2.75 3.15 10.87
C GLU A 128 -1.54 2.55 11.59
N ILE A 129 -0.40 2.38 10.91
CA ILE A 129 0.83 1.91 11.55
C ILE A 129 1.61 3.01 12.27
N GLY A 130 1.37 4.29 11.92
CA GLY A 130 1.93 5.48 12.56
C GLY A 130 3.16 6.08 11.87
N VAL A 131 3.32 5.85 10.57
CA VAL A 131 4.43 6.35 9.73
C VAL A 131 3.93 7.47 8.83
N GLU A 132 3.84 8.68 9.37
CA GLU A 132 3.19 9.82 8.67
C GLU A 132 4.11 10.60 7.72
N ASP A 133 5.41 10.31 7.70
CA ASP A 133 6.43 10.98 6.89
C ASP A 133 6.72 10.29 5.56
N MET A 134 6.10 9.13 5.31
CA MET A 134 6.29 8.31 4.11
C MET A 134 5.10 8.32 3.15
N TYR A 135 4.14 9.23 3.35
CA TYR A 135 2.96 9.31 2.48
C TYR A 135 3.32 9.59 1.02
N ILE A 136 2.49 9.07 0.12
CA ILE A 136 2.56 9.24 -1.32
C ILE A 136 1.72 10.46 -1.69
N ASP A 137 2.33 11.41 -2.39
CA ASP A 137 1.65 12.58 -2.95
C ASP A 137 1.06 12.20 -4.32
N ILE A 138 -0.21 11.83 -4.33
CA ILE A 138 -0.90 11.29 -5.52
C ILE A 138 -1.07 12.37 -6.59
N ASP A 139 -1.28 13.63 -6.22
CA ASP A 139 -1.51 14.74 -7.15
C ASP A 139 -0.27 15.12 -7.99
N ARG A 140 0.88 14.48 -7.71
CA ARG A 140 2.13 14.66 -8.45
C ARG A 140 2.20 13.85 -9.75
N PHE A 141 1.32 12.87 -9.94
CA PHE A 141 1.39 11.88 -11.01
C PHE A 141 0.32 12.03 -12.09
#